data_AF-A0A3A4PFK0-F1
#
_entry.id   AF-A0A3A4PFK0-F1
#
_cell.length_a   1.000
_cell.length_b   1.000
_cell.length_c   1.000
_cell.angle_alpha   90.00
_cell.angle_beta   90.00
_cell.angle_gamma   90.00
#
_symmetry.space_group_name_H-M   'P 1'
#
loop_
_entity.id
_entity.type
_entity.pdbx_description
1 polymer ?
#
loop_
_entity_poly.entity_id
_entity_poly.type
_entity_poly.pdbx_seq_one_letter_code
_entity_poly.pdbx_strand_id
1 'polypeptide(L)'
;MAVGFPAKYEEVRPYNLHFNYLSNAAVNALNSLGWKYYALTPYQFSAEGKMSLLSWGETMAINIFQDGTVQMLSKCSFPLQWFDWGKNKKNVVRFFAWLDYFLSQMAYAPGNR
;
A
#
# COMPACT_ATOMS: atom_id res chain seq x y z
N MET A 1 25.93 -11.40 -6.27
CA MET A 1 25.34 -12.54 -5.55
C MET A 1 25.02 -12.08 -4.14
N ALA A 2 23.76 -11.93 -3.77
CA ALA A 2 23.36 -11.61 -2.40
C ALA A 2 22.36 -12.66 -1.93
N VAL A 3 22.77 -13.43 -0.92
CA VAL A 3 22.00 -14.45 -0.23
C VAL A 3 21.40 -13.82 1.03
N GLY A 4 20.11 -14.06 1.30
CA GLY A 4 19.65 -14.25 2.68
C GLY A 4 19.05 -13.09 3.48
N PHE A 5 18.21 -12.22 2.91
CA PHE A 5 17.33 -11.36 3.72
C PHE A 5 15.88 -11.44 3.23
N PRO A 6 14.88 -11.47 4.14
CA PRO A 6 13.48 -11.38 3.74
C PRO A 6 13.28 -10.11 2.94
N ALA A 7 12.79 -10.25 1.71
CA ALA A 7 12.55 -9.10 0.87
C ALA A 7 11.52 -8.19 1.57
N LYS A 8 11.95 -6.96 1.83
CA LYS A 8 11.11 -5.87 2.31
C LYS A 8 11.25 -4.73 1.31
N TYR A 9 10.13 -4.13 0.94
CA TYR A 9 10.13 -2.90 0.17
C TYR A 9 9.26 -1.89 0.90
N GLU A 10 9.80 -0.70 1.08
CA GLU A 10 9.16 0.41 1.75
C GLU A 10 9.24 1.62 0.83
N GLU A 11 8.14 2.37 0.76
CA GLU A 11 8.12 3.64 0.05
C GLU A 11 7.24 4.63 0.82
N VAL A 12 7.72 5.87 0.88
CA VAL A 12 7.09 6.98 1.59
C VAL A 12 6.88 8.10 0.58
N ARG A 13 5.65 8.60 0.49
CA ARG A 13 5.31 9.70 -0.42
C ARG A 13 4.54 10.80 0.31
N PRO A 14 4.99 12.07 0.23
CA PRO A 14 4.23 13.20 0.74
C PRO A 14 3.13 13.58 -0.25
N TYR A 15 1.90 13.78 0.24
CA TYR A 15 0.77 14.27 -0.55
C TYR A 15 0.27 15.65 -0.08
N ASN A 16 0.65 16.09 1.12
CA ASN A 16 0.21 17.36 1.72
C ASN A 16 -1.33 17.52 1.72
N LEU A 17 -2.06 16.41 1.87
CA LEU A 17 -3.52 16.38 1.93
C LEU A 17 -3.98 15.98 3.33
N HIS A 18 -5.18 16.44 3.70
CA HIS A 18 -5.77 16.08 4.98
C HIS A 18 -6.02 14.57 5.06
N PHE A 19 -5.75 13.99 6.23
CA PHE A 19 -5.80 12.55 6.49
C PHE A 19 -7.08 11.87 5.96
N ASN A 20 -8.25 12.50 6.09
CA ASN A 20 -9.52 11.93 5.64
C ASN A 20 -9.57 11.64 4.12
N TYR A 21 -8.94 12.48 3.30
CA TYR A 21 -8.87 12.23 1.86
C TYR A 21 -7.92 11.08 1.54
N LEU A 22 -6.77 11.05 2.22
CA LEU A 22 -5.76 10.00 2.06
C LEU A 22 -6.29 8.64 2.52
N SER A 23 -7.00 8.58 3.65
CA SER A 23 -7.56 7.33 4.17
C SER A 23 -8.66 6.79 3.28
N ASN A 24 -9.56 7.64 2.80
CA ASN A 24 -10.60 7.24 1.85
C ASN A 24 -9.99 6.74 0.53
N ALA A 25 -9.02 7.48 -0.04
CA ALA A 25 -8.32 7.07 -1.26
C ALA A 25 -7.54 5.76 -1.07
N ALA A 26 -6.89 5.57 0.08
CA ALA A 26 -6.17 4.33 0.41
C ALA A 26 -7.12 3.14 0.51
N VAL A 27 -8.28 3.30 1.16
CA VAL A 27 -9.32 2.26 1.23
C VAL A 27 -9.83 1.91 -0.17
N ASN A 28 -10.09 2.90 -1.02
CA ASN A 28 -10.53 2.67 -2.40
C ASN A 28 -9.45 1.96 -3.24
N ALA A 29 -8.17 2.31 -3.03
CA ALA A 29 -7.05 1.64 -3.67
C ALA A 29 -6.97 0.16 -3.24
N LEU A 30 -7.09 -0.13 -1.95
CA LEU A 30 -7.10 -1.49 -1.42
C LEU A 30 -8.26 -2.34 -1.97
N ASN A 31 -9.46 -1.76 -2.02
CA ASN A 31 -10.65 -2.39 -2.61
C ASN A 31 -10.47 -2.68 -4.11
N SER A 32 -9.89 -1.74 -4.87
CA SER A 32 -9.62 -1.90 -6.31
C SER A 32 -8.59 -2.99 -6.59
N LEU A 33 -7.62 -3.15 -5.69
CA LEU A 33 -6.65 -4.25 -5.72
C LEU A 33 -7.26 -5.58 -5.25
N GLY A 34 -8.44 -5.55 -4.64
CA GLY A 34 -9.11 -6.71 -4.07
C GLY A 34 -8.33 -7.32 -2.90
N TRP A 35 -7.57 -6.50 -2.17
CA TRP A 35 -6.80 -6.92 -1.01
C TRP A 35 -7.68 -6.90 0.25
N LYS A 36 -7.49 -7.90 1.12
CA LYS A 36 -8.13 -7.87 2.44
C LYS A 36 -7.36 -6.89 3.30
N TYR A 37 -8.04 -6.07 4.09
CA TYR A 37 -7.37 -5.14 4.99
C TYR A 37 -8.12 -5.00 6.32
N TYR A 38 -7.37 -4.61 7.33
CA TYR A 38 -7.84 -4.31 8.67
C TYR A 38 -7.24 -2.98 9.12
N ALA A 39 -8.09 -2.10 9.66
CA ALA A 39 -7.65 -0.87 10.29
C ALA A 39 -7.18 -1.19 11.72
N LEU A 40 -5.90 -0.99 12.00
CA LEU A 40 -5.34 -1.10 13.35
C LEU A 40 -5.66 0.16 14.15
N THR A 41 -5.57 1.30 13.49
CA THR A 41 -5.98 2.62 13.98
C THR A 41 -6.59 3.40 12.79
N PRO A 42 -7.16 4.60 12.99
CA PRO A 42 -7.55 5.44 11.87
C PRO A 42 -6.40 5.70 10.89
N TYR A 43 -5.18 5.82 11.41
CA TYR A 43 -3.98 6.19 10.64
C TYR A 43 -3.19 5.00 10.11
N GLN A 44 -3.55 3.78 10.52
CA GLN A 44 -2.76 2.59 10.23
C GLN A 44 -3.65 1.46 9.74
N PHE A 45 -3.36 1.01 8.54
CA PHE A 45 -4.01 -0.12 7.91
C PHE A 45 -2.99 -1.22 7.72
N SER A 46 -3.42 -2.45 7.85
CA SER A 46 -2.63 -3.57 7.39
C SER A 46 -3.45 -4.40 6.43
N ALA A 47 -2.79 -4.81 5.35
CA ALA A 47 -3.43 -5.44 4.20
C ALA A 47 -2.71 -6.73 3.85
N GLU A 48 -3.49 -7.69 3.40
CA GLU A 48 -3.05 -8.98 2.91
C GLU A 48 -3.37 -9.02 1.41
N GLY A 49 -2.33 -9.24 0.61
CA GLY A 49 -2.48 -9.36 -0.83
C GLY A 49 -3.36 -10.56 -1.19
N LYS A 50 -3.95 -10.57 -2.40
CA LYS A 50 -4.62 -11.77 -2.90
C LYS A 50 -3.64 -12.94 -2.88
N MET A 51 -3.99 -13.96 -2.10
CA MET A 51 -3.27 -15.20 -1.92
C MET A 51 -3.19 -15.95 -3.25
N SER A 52 -2.22 -15.59 -4.10
CA SER A 52 -1.82 -16.44 -5.22
C SER A 52 -1.01 -17.62 -4.68
N LEU A 53 -0.97 -18.75 -5.41
CA LEU A 53 -0.21 -19.95 -5.03
C LEU A 53 1.29 -19.66 -4.73
N LEU A 54 1.79 -18.46 -5.09
CA LEU A 54 3.14 -17.95 -4.88
C LEU A 54 3.19 -16.73 -3.92
N SER A 55 2.15 -16.47 -3.12
CA SER A 55 1.96 -15.27 -2.26
C SER A 55 1.54 -15.63 -0.82
N TRP A 56 1.93 -16.79 -0.33
CA TRP A 56 1.49 -17.24 0.99
C TRP A 56 2.15 -16.37 2.07
N GLY A 57 1.44 -15.35 2.56
CA GLY A 57 1.85 -14.51 3.69
C GLY A 57 2.53 -13.18 3.35
N GLU A 58 2.17 -12.52 2.24
CA GLU A 58 2.55 -11.12 2.00
C GLU A 58 1.71 -10.20 2.88
N THR A 59 2.33 -9.60 3.90
CA THR A 59 1.71 -8.60 4.77
C THR A 59 2.19 -7.22 4.34
N MET A 60 1.22 -6.32 4.21
CA MET A 60 1.45 -4.92 3.90
C MET A 60 0.99 -4.05 5.05
N ALA A 61 1.73 -3.00 5.34
CA ALA A 61 1.41 -2.02 6.36
C ALA A 61 1.38 -0.63 5.72
N ILE A 62 0.27 0.07 5.88
CA ILE A 62 0.04 1.42 5.36
C ILE A 62 -0.10 2.33 6.57
N ASN A 63 0.74 3.34 6.66
CA ASN A 63 0.66 4.38 7.66
C ASN A 63 0.37 5.72 6.96
N ILE A 64 -0.62 6.44 7.46
CA ILE A 64 -0.97 7.79 7.01
C ILE A 64 -0.68 8.74 8.15
N PHE A 65 0.32 9.58 7.97
CA PHE A 65 0.76 10.55 8.94
C PHE A 65 -0.09 11.82 8.85
N GLN A 66 -0.15 12.57 9.96
CA GLN A 66 -0.97 13.79 10.08
C GLN A 66 -0.45 14.95 9.22
N ASP A 67 0.82 14.91 8.82
CA ASP A 67 1.45 15.84 7.87
C ASP A 67 1.03 15.58 6.41
N GLY A 68 0.20 14.56 6.15
CA GLY A 68 -0.23 14.18 4.81
C GLY A 68 0.76 13.27 4.09
N THR A 69 1.68 12.65 4.82
CA THR A 69 2.60 11.63 4.29
C THR A 69 1.97 10.24 4.35
N VAL A 70 2.11 9.45 3.27
CA VAL A 70 1.69 8.05 3.24
C VAL A 70 2.92 7.15 3.11
N GLN A 71 3.07 6.22 4.04
CA GLN A 71 4.09 5.18 4.03
C GLN A 71 3.44 3.83 3.75
N MET A 72 4.05 3.06 2.87
CA MET A 72 3.63 1.70 2.53
C MET A 72 4.82 0.75 2.64
N LEU A 73 4.69 -0.24 3.51
CA LEU A 73 5.65 -1.33 3.70
C LEU A 73 5.04 -2.61 3.15
N SER A 74 5.77 -3.34 2.31
CA SER A 74 5.41 -4.69 1.86
C SER A 74 6.50 -5.68 2.29
N LYS A 75 6.10 -6.70 3.04
CA LYS A 75 6.98 -7.76 3.56
C LYS A 75 6.43 -9.14 3.19
N CYS A 76 7.30 -10.00 2.69
CA CYS A 76 6.98 -11.42 2.52
C CYS A 76 7.35 -12.19 3.80
N SER A 77 6.42 -13.01 4.30
CA SER A 77 6.62 -13.78 5.55
C SER A 77 7.27 -15.16 5.35
N PHE A 78 7.53 -15.58 4.10
CA PHE A 78 8.03 -16.93 3.81
C PHE A 78 9.51 -16.94 3.40
N PRO A 79 10.39 -17.66 4.11
CA PRO A 79 11.84 -17.69 3.86
C PRO A 79 12.24 -18.50 2.61
N LEU A 80 11.30 -19.22 1.97
CA LEU A 80 11.59 -20.09 0.82
C LEU A 80 11.50 -19.38 -0.55
N GLN A 81 11.16 -18.08 -0.59
CA GLN A 81 11.21 -17.33 -1.86
C GLN A 81 12.63 -16.82 -2.12
N TRP A 82 13.48 -17.72 -2.63
CA TRP A 82 14.87 -17.45 -3.02
C TRP A 82 14.99 -16.54 -4.27
N PHE A 83 13.85 -16.13 -4.83
CA PHE A 83 13.74 -15.20 -5.95
C PHE A 83 12.68 -14.15 -5.62
N ASP A 84 13.10 -13.02 -5.03
CA ASP A 84 12.25 -11.84 -5.00
C ASP A 84 12.22 -11.23 -6.41
N TRP A 85 11.21 -11.55 -7.21
CA TRP A 85 11.00 -10.99 -8.55
C TRP A 85 10.50 -9.53 -8.51
N GLY A 86 10.90 -8.77 -7.48
CA GLY A 86 10.42 -7.41 -7.22
C GLY A 86 8.92 -7.36 -6.93
N LYS A 87 8.34 -8.44 -6.40
CA LYS A 87 6.90 -8.54 -6.13
C LYS A 87 6.46 -7.53 -5.09
N ASN A 88 7.27 -7.35 -4.05
CA ASN A 88 7.01 -6.41 -2.97
C ASN A 88 7.01 -4.98 -3.53
N LYS A 89 8.00 -4.65 -4.37
CA LYS A 89 8.04 -3.37 -5.10
C LYS A 89 6.81 -3.19 -6.00
N LYS A 90 6.40 -4.21 -6.75
CA LYS A 90 5.20 -4.16 -7.60
C LYS A 90 3.93 -3.91 -6.80
N ASN A 91 3.79 -4.51 -5.61
CA ASN A 91 2.64 -4.28 -4.74
C ASN A 91 2.60 -2.82 -4.26
N VAL A 92 3.73 -2.31 -3.77
CA VAL A 92 3.81 -0.92 -3.32
C VAL A 92 3.55 0.07 -4.46
N VAL A 93 4.14 -0.16 -5.63
CA VAL A 93 3.91 0.68 -6.83
C VAL A 93 2.44 0.63 -7.27
N ARG A 94 1.80 -0.55 -7.25
CA ARG A 94 0.38 -0.70 -7.61
C ARG A 94 -0.53 0.01 -6.62
N PHE A 95 -0.23 -0.05 -5.33
CA PHE A 95 -0.96 0.68 -4.31
C PHE A 95 -0.89 2.18 -4.57
N PHE A 96 0.31 2.73 -4.76
CA PHE A 96 0.46 4.16 -5.02
C PHE A 96 -0.18 4.59 -6.35
N ALA A 97 -0.11 3.78 -7.41
CA ALA A 97 -0.77 4.10 -8.67
C ALA A 97 -2.29 4.24 -8.53
N TRP A 98 -2.94 3.37 -7.74
CA TRP A 98 -4.37 3.51 -7.44
C TRP A 98 -4.67 4.67 -6.49
N LEU A 99 -3.80 4.90 -5.50
CA LEU A 99 -3.92 6.05 -4.60
C LEU A 99 -3.89 7.36 -5.39
N ASP A 100 -2.89 7.53 -6.25
CA ASP A 100 -2.72 8.68 -7.15
C ASP A 100 -3.94 8.86 -8.06
N TYR A 101 -4.48 7.76 -8.60
CA TYR A 101 -5.69 7.79 -9.41
C TYR A 101 -6.89 8.33 -8.63
N PHE A 102 -7.17 7.81 -7.42
CA PHE A 102 -8.31 8.27 -6.62
C PHE A 102 -8.13 9.70 -6.11
N LEU A 103 -6.93 10.10 -5.73
CA LEU A 103 -6.65 11.49 -5.33
C LEU A 103 -6.84 12.45 -6.50
N SER A 104 -6.43 12.07 -7.71
CA SER A 104 -6.65 12.87 -8.92
C SER A 104 -8.13 13.03 -9.24
N GLN A 105 -8.93 11.98 -9.06
CA GLN A 105 -10.38 12.04 -9.23
C GLN A 105 -11.06 12.94 -8.19
N MET A 106 -10.59 12.92 -6.94
CA MET A 106 -11.09 13.82 -5.88
C MET A 106 -10.73 15.29 -6.16
N ALA A 107 -9.54 15.55 -6.71
CA ALA A 107 -9.12 16.89 -7.10
C ALA A 107 -9.88 17.42 -8.34
N TYR A 108 -10.31 16.53 -9.23
CA TYR A 108 -11.04 16.87 -10.45
C TYR A 108 -12.58 16.84 -10.28
N ALA A 109 -13.10 16.40 -9.13
CA ALA A 109 -14.55 16.38 -8.88
C ALA A 109 -15.13 17.81 -8.96
N PRO A 110 -16.04 18.11 -9.91
CA PRO A 110 -16.64 19.43 -10.05
C PRO A 110 -17.64 19.65 -8.92
N GLY A 111 -17.17 20.17 -7.78
CA GLY A 111 -18.05 20.34 -6.62
C GLY A 111 -17.53 21.15 -5.44
N ASN A 112 -16.25 21.52 -5.39
CA ASN A 112 -15.74 22.43 -4.35
C ASN A 112 -15.09 23.67 -5.00
N ARG A 113 -15.93 24.63 -5.37
CA ARG A 113 -15.60 26.06 -5.46
C ARG A 113 -16.49 26.81 -4.50
#